data_AF-A0A352PYC9-F1
#
_entry.id   AF-A0A352PYC9-F1
#
_cell.length_a   1.000
_cell.length_b   1.000
_cell.length_c   1.000
_cell.angle_alpha   90.00
_cell.angle_beta   90.00
_cell.angle_gamma   90.00
#
_symmetry.space_group_name_H-M   'P 1'
#
loop_
_entity.id
_entity.type
_entity.pdbx_description
1 polymer ?
#
loop_
_entity_poly.entity_id
_entity_poly.type
_entity_poly.pdbx_seq_one_letter_code
_entity_poly.pdbx_strand_id
1 'polypeptide(L)'
;LVLKPLARMVKKVTDIDKYATEMHNPEVTVPAGSGNVPLNNYRMIAALAVLRSEIARSDIDRFVLERGMPGFSPTQGHIPAAVPFLGHAIDSIKHGEIDNAMFLAKGSLFLGRMSQLSDGMSFLIEKNPKER
;
A
#
# COMPACT_ATOMS: atom_id res chain seq x y z
N LEU A 1 -8.96 -6.29 2.77
CA LEU A 1 -7.93 -5.99 1.75
C LEU A 1 -6.52 -6.29 2.26
N VAL A 2 -6.17 -5.98 3.51
CA VAL A 2 -4.79 -6.18 4.02
C VAL A 2 -4.64 -7.48 4.81
N LEU A 3 -5.30 -7.62 5.96
CA LEU A 3 -5.06 -8.75 6.88
C LEU A 3 -5.42 -10.13 6.31
N LYS A 4 -6.57 -10.26 5.63
CA LYS A 4 -7.03 -11.55 5.10
C LYS A 4 -6.05 -12.14 4.05
N PRO A 5 -5.59 -11.38 3.03
CA PRO A 5 -4.55 -11.88 2.12
C PRO A 5 -3.24 -12.23 2.81
N LEU A 6 -2.75 -11.38 3.72
CA LEU A 6 -1.51 -11.65 4.45
C LEU A 6 -1.60 -12.93 5.29
N ALA A 7 -2.72 -13.14 5.99
CA ALA A 7 -2.96 -14.36 6.76
C ALA A 7 -2.96 -15.62 5.88
N ARG A 8 -3.51 -15.56 4.65
CA ARG A 8 -3.48 -16.68 3.70
C ARG A 8 -2.07 -17.05 3.25
N MET A 9 -1.16 -16.07 3.22
CA MET A 9 0.25 -16.26 2.89
C MET A 9 1.12 -16.47 4.13
N VAL A 10 0.51 -16.56 5.33
CA VAL A 10 1.21 -16.67 6.62
C VAL A 10 2.21 -15.52 6.85
N LYS A 11 1.91 -14.32 6.33
CA LYS A 11 2.71 -13.10 6.53
C LYS A 11 2.05 -12.17 7.56
N LYS A 12 2.88 -11.44 8.30
CA LYS A 12 2.49 -10.30 9.16
C LYS A 12 2.40 -9.02 8.34
N VAL A 13 1.82 -7.97 8.92
CA VAL A 13 1.85 -6.61 8.35
C VAL A 13 3.29 -6.08 8.36
N THR A 14 4.07 -6.41 9.39
CA THR A 14 5.47 -6.00 9.50
C THR A 14 6.43 -6.69 8.54
N ASP A 15 6.03 -7.85 7.97
CA ASP A 15 6.84 -8.63 7.03
C ASP A 15 6.84 -8.03 5.61
N ILE A 16 6.05 -6.99 5.38
CA ILE A 16 5.98 -6.28 4.10
C ILE A 16 6.84 -5.01 4.16
N ASP A 17 7.77 -4.87 3.22
CA ASP A 17 8.72 -3.76 3.24
C ASP A 17 8.08 -2.47 2.73
N LYS A 18 7.24 -2.56 1.69
CA LYS A 18 6.55 -1.41 1.10
C LYS A 18 5.08 -1.69 0.81
N TYR A 19 4.23 -0.73 1.18
CA TYR A 19 2.82 -0.71 0.82
C TYR A 19 2.57 0.39 -0.22
N ALA A 20 2.27 -0.02 -1.46
CA ALA A 20 1.77 0.90 -2.47
C ALA A 20 0.24 0.96 -2.37
N THR A 21 -0.29 2.09 -1.92
CA THR A 21 -1.74 2.36 -1.83
C THR A 21 -2.09 3.46 -2.82
N GLU A 22 -3.12 4.25 -2.54
CA GLU A 22 -3.26 5.57 -3.14
C GLU A 22 -2.14 6.50 -2.66
N MET A 23 -1.42 7.12 -3.61
CA MET A 23 -0.16 7.84 -3.39
C MET A 23 -0.22 9.31 -3.84
N HIS A 24 -1.43 9.87 -3.94
CA HIS A 24 -1.65 11.26 -4.28
C HIS A 24 -0.77 12.23 -3.49
N ASN A 25 -0.31 13.31 -4.11
CA ASN A 25 0.29 14.40 -3.37
C ASN A 25 -0.77 15.06 -2.46
N PRO A 26 -0.60 15.03 -1.11
CA PRO A 26 -1.54 15.66 -0.20
C PRO A 26 -1.69 17.17 -0.41
N GLU A 27 -0.69 17.85 -0.99
CA GLU A 27 -0.79 19.27 -1.37
C GLU A 27 -1.87 19.52 -2.42
N VAL A 28 -2.27 18.50 -3.19
CA VAL A 28 -3.35 18.57 -4.17
C VAL A 28 -4.68 18.13 -3.56
N THR A 29 -4.70 17.05 -2.77
CA THR A 29 -5.97 16.46 -2.28
C THR A 29 -6.56 17.17 -1.07
N VAL A 30 -5.72 17.79 -0.23
CA VAL A 30 -6.18 18.52 0.97
C VAL A 30 -6.97 19.78 0.57
N PRO A 31 -6.48 20.66 -0.32
CA PRO A 31 -7.25 21.83 -0.77
C PRO A 31 -8.55 21.45 -1.49
N ALA A 32 -8.59 20.30 -2.16
CA ALA A 32 -9.77 19.79 -2.84
C ALA A 32 -10.84 19.17 -1.90
N GLY A 33 -10.61 19.16 -0.57
CA GLY A 33 -11.56 18.65 0.42
C GLY A 33 -11.53 17.13 0.63
N SER A 34 -10.64 16.40 -0.06
CA SER A 34 -10.47 14.95 0.09
C SER A 34 -9.57 14.55 1.27
N GLY A 35 -8.89 15.53 1.88
CA GLY A 35 -7.94 15.30 2.98
C GLY A 35 -6.64 14.62 2.54
N ASN A 36 -5.84 14.16 3.51
CA ASN A 36 -4.58 13.44 3.25
C ASN A 36 -4.83 11.94 3.14
N VAL A 37 -5.34 11.51 1.98
CA VAL A 37 -5.71 10.11 1.71
C VAL A 37 -4.53 9.14 1.86
N PRO A 38 -3.32 9.41 1.32
CA PRO A 38 -2.18 8.50 1.48
C PRO A 38 -1.81 8.28 2.96
N LEU A 39 -1.67 9.36 3.73
CA LEU A 39 -1.32 9.26 5.15
C LEU A 39 -2.36 8.44 5.92
N ASN A 40 -3.64 8.68 5.66
CA ASN A 40 -4.73 7.96 6.30
C ASN A 40 -4.71 6.45 5.96
N ASN A 41 -4.40 6.09 4.71
CA ASN A 41 -4.26 4.69 4.30
C ASN A 41 -3.10 4.01 5.06
N TYR A 42 -1.94 4.65 5.17
CA TYR A 42 -0.80 4.08 5.90
C TYR A 42 -1.05 3.98 7.41
N ARG A 43 -1.67 4.99 8.01
CA ARG A 43 -2.07 4.94 9.42
C ARG A 43 -3.08 3.85 9.69
N MET A 44 -4.01 3.60 8.78
CA MET A 44 -4.94 2.47 8.87
C MET A 44 -4.19 1.13 8.85
N ILE A 45 -3.22 0.95 7.96
CA ILE A 45 -2.41 -0.28 7.90
C ILE A 45 -1.60 -0.45 9.19
N ALA A 46 -0.94 0.61 9.66
CA ALA A 46 -0.20 0.61 10.92
C ALA A 46 -1.12 0.27 12.11
N ALA A 47 -2.33 0.83 12.16
CA ALA A 47 -3.31 0.51 13.19
C ALA A 47 -3.72 -0.96 13.17
N LEU A 48 -3.84 -1.58 11.99
CA LEU A 48 -4.06 -3.03 11.88
C LEU A 48 -2.88 -3.84 12.45
N ALA A 49 -1.64 -3.38 12.25
CA ALA A 49 -0.46 -3.99 12.86
C ALA A 49 -0.46 -3.86 14.39
N VAL A 50 -0.86 -2.69 14.93
CA VAL A 50 -1.05 -2.47 16.38
C VAL A 50 -2.11 -3.41 16.94
N LEU A 51 -3.25 -3.55 16.26
CA LEU A 51 -4.33 -4.46 16.68
C LEU A 51 -3.88 -5.93 16.72
N ARG A 52 -2.93 -6.31 15.87
CA ARG A 52 -2.29 -7.64 15.87
C ARG A 52 -1.10 -7.75 16.83
N SER A 53 -0.82 -6.70 17.60
CA SER A 53 0.35 -6.62 18.49
C SER A 53 1.69 -6.83 17.77
N GLU A 54 1.77 -6.44 16.49
CA GLU A 54 3.00 -6.54 15.70
C GLU A 54 3.92 -5.32 15.89
N ILE A 55 3.34 -4.16 16.23
CA ILE A 55 4.06 -2.91 16.56
C ILE A 55 3.37 -2.20 17.74
N ALA A 56 4.06 -1.27 18.40
CA ALA A 56 3.43 -0.42 19.42
C ALA A 56 2.67 0.75 18.78
N ARG A 57 1.71 1.33 19.50
CA ARG A 57 0.95 2.51 19.04
C ARG A 57 1.85 3.72 18.75
N SER A 58 2.96 3.84 19.47
CA SER A 58 3.98 4.87 19.25
C SER A 58 4.72 4.72 17.92
N ASP A 59 4.73 3.52 17.33
CA ASP A 59 5.49 3.23 16.10
C ASP A 59 4.70 3.52 14.83
N ILE A 60 3.47 4.03 14.92
CA ILE A 60 2.61 4.29 13.76
C ILE A 60 3.28 5.27 12.78
N ASP A 61 3.82 6.38 13.26
CA ASP A 61 4.42 7.37 12.36
C ASP A 61 5.73 6.83 11.74
N ARG A 62 6.48 6.02 12.49
CA ARG A 62 7.65 5.29 11.95
C ARG A 62 7.25 4.29 10.87
N PHE A 63 6.15 3.55 11.07
CA PHE A 63 5.62 2.64 10.06
C PHE A 63 5.28 3.38 8.77
N VAL A 64 4.60 4.53 8.87
CA VAL A 64 4.26 5.37 7.71
C VAL A 64 5.52 5.80 6.96
N LEU A 65 6.56 6.24 7.68
CA LEU A 65 7.82 6.69 7.10
C LEU A 65 8.57 5.55 6.40
N GLU A 66 8.72 4.41 7.06
CA GLU A 66 9.54 3.30 6.56
C GLU A 66 8.83 2.50 5.46
N ARG A 67 7.51 2.26 5.59
CA ARG A 67 6.77 1.34 4.71
C ARG A 67 5.81 2.03 3.75
N GLY A 68 5.46 3.29 4.02
CA GLY A 68 4.64 4.10 3.14
C GLY A 68 5.45 4.81 2.05
N MET A 69 4.72 5.50 1.18
CA MET A 69 5.24 6.36 0.12
C MET A 69 4.27 7.53 -0.13
N PRO A 70 3.96 8.34 0.91
CA PRO A 70 3.02 9.45 0.78
C PRO A 70 3.55 10.49 -0.21
N GLY A 71 2.69 10.94 -1.13
CA GLY A 71 3.07 11.94 -2.14
C GLY A 71 4.03 11.45 -3.21
N PHE A 72 4.24 10.12 -3.34
CA PHE A 72 5.08 9.55 -4.40
C PHE A 72 4.60 9.92 -5.81
N SER A 73 3.29 10.13 -5.99
CA SER A 73 2.70 10.47 -7.28
C SER A 73 2.07 11.86 -7.25
N PRO A 74 2.44 12.79 -8.15
CA PRO A 74 1.91 14.15 -8.15
C PRO A 74 0.39 14.16 -8.46
N THR A 75 -0.06 13.28 -9.35
CA THR A 75 -1.47 13.02 -9.63
C THR A 75 -1.65 11.53 -9.94
N GLN A 76 -2.75 10.93 -9.48
CA GLN A 76 -3.15 9.61 -9.97
C GLN A 76 -4.37 9.84 -10.85
N GLY A 77 -4.15 9.75 -12.17
CA GLY A 77 -5.25 9.69 -13.13
C GLY A 77 -6.00 8.35 -13.03
N HIS A 78 -6.55 7.87 -14.14
CA HIS A 78 -7.21 6.56 -14.23
C HIS A 78 -6.27 5.35 -14.02
N ILE A 79 -4.98 5.57 -13.78
CA ILE A 79 -4.00 4.50 -13.50
C ILE A 79 -4.27 3.94 -12.10
N PRO A 80 -4.28 2.61 -11.91
CA PRO A 80 -4.54 2.03 -10.61
C PRO A 80 -3.58 2.58 -9.56
N ALA A 81 -4.16 3.04 -8.44
CA ALA A 81 -3.51 3.88 -7.46
C ALA A 81 -2.17 3.33 -6.93
N ALA A 82 -1.92 2.02 -6.98
CA ALA A 82 -0.66 1.43 -6.53
C ALA A 82 0.43 1.27 -7.63
N VAL A 83 0.05 1.24 -8.91
CA VAL A 83 0.93 0.82 -10.03
C VAL A 83 2.13 1.73 -10.29
N PRO A 84 2.09 3.07 -10.09
CA PRO A 84 3.24 3.92 -10.37
C PRO A 84 4.54 3.52 -9.64
N PHE A 85 4.43 2.84 -8.49
CA PHE A 85 5.59 2.36 -7.73
C PHE A 85 6.17 1.03 -8.26
N LEU A 86 5.48 0.32 -9.16
CA LEU A 86 5.83 -1.05 -9.55
C LEU A 86 7.24 -1.17 -10.11
N GLY A 87 7.65 -0.28 -11.02
CA GLY A 87 9.00 -0.28 -11.58
C GLY A 87 10.07 -0.08 -10.51
N HIS A 88 9.86 0.90 -9.63
CA HIS A 88 10.77 1.18 -8.52
C HIS A 88 10.86 0.03 -7.52
N ALA A 89 9.74 -0.65 -7.24
CA ALA A 89 9.72 -1.83 -6.38
C ALA A 89 10.54 -2.98 -6.98
N ILE A 90 10.38 -3.25 -8.29
CA ILE A 90 11.14 -4.27 -9.00
C ILE A 90 12.64 -3.95 -8.96
N ASP A 91 13.01 -2.69 -9.22
CA ASP A 91 14.41 -2.28 -9.16
C ASP A 91 14.97 -2.40 -7.74
N SER A 92 14.23 -1.96 -6.72
CA SER A 92 14.64 -2.08 -5.31
C SER A 92 14.86 -3.55 -4.90
N ILE A 93 13.98 -4.46 -5.35
CA ILE A 93 14.12 -5.91 -5.11
C ILE A 93 15.38 -6.46 -5.80
N LYS A 94 15.65 -6.05 -7.04
CA LYS A 94 16.84 -6.47 -7.78
C LYS A 94 18.14 -5.98 -7.13
N HIS A 95 18.13 -4.78 -6.57
CA HIS A 95 19.28 -4.22 -5.82
C HIS A 95 19.37 -4.77 -4.38
N GLY A 96 18.37 -5.50 -3.91
CA GLY A 96 18.36 -6.09 -2.57
C GLY A 96 18.03 -5.10 -1.45
N GLU A 97 17.41 -3.96 -1.78
CA GLU A 97 17.01 -2.91 -0.82
C GLU A 97 15.72 -3.28 -0.08
N ILE A 98 14.83 -4.02 -0.75
CA ILE A 98 13.61 -4.60 -0.19
C ILE A 98 13.48 -6.04 -0.68
N ASP A 99 12.75 -6.88 0.03
CA ASP A 99 12.43 -8.24 -0.38
C ASP A 99 11.04 -8.34 -1.02
N ASN A 100 10.09 -7.47 -0.65
CA ASN A 100 8.74 -7.52 -1.18
C ASN A 100 7.98 -6.18 -1.14
N ALA A 101 6.94 -6.05 -1.96
CA ALA A 101 6.06 -4.88 -1.95
C ALA A 101 4.61 -5.28 -2.23
N MET A 102 3.68 -4.82 -1.39
CA MET A 102 2.26 -5.08 -1.53
C MET A 102 1.56 -3.89 -2.19
N PHE A 103 0.83 -4.17 -3.27
CA PHE A 103 0.06 -3.21 -4.06
C PHE A 103 -1.41 -3.36 -3.71
N LEU A 104 -1.99 -2.32 -3.12
CA LEU A 104 -3.35 -2.29 -2.62
C LEU A 104 -4.20 -1.37 -3.49
N ALA A 105 -4.97 -1.94 -4.41
CA ALA A 105 -5.98 -1.20 -5.16
C ALA A 105 -7.31 -1.19 -4.40
N LYS A 106 -7.86 0.00 -4.18
CA LYS A 106 -9.30 0.15 -3.91
C LYS A 106 -10.04 0.21 -5.23
N GLY A 107 -11.10 -0.59 -5.35
CA GLY A 107 -12.02 -0.48 -6.48
C GLY A 107 -12.75 0.86 -6.49
N SER A 108 -13.28 1.26 -7.64
CA SER A 108 -14.06 2.48 -7.77
C SER A 108 -15.42 2.30 -7.08
N LEU A 109 -15.71 3.16 -6.09
CA LEU A 109 -17.03 3.22 -5.47
C LEU A 109 -18.11 3.67 -6.46
N PHE A 110 -17.74 4.36 -7.54
CA PHE A 110 -18.64 4.75 -8.59
C PHE A 110 -18.97 3.55 -9.49
N LEU A 111 -17.94 2.89 -10.04
CA LEU A 111 -18.15 1.73 -10.92
C LEU A 111 -18.80 0.58 -10.17
N GLY A 112 -18.36 0.27 -8.94
CA GLY A 112 -18.96 -0.78 -8.13
C GLY A 112 -20.46 -0.56 -7.86
N ARG A 113 -20.93 0.70 -7.78
CA ARG A 113 -22.36 1.02 -7.66
C ARG A 113 -23.13 0.84 -8.97
N MET A 114 -22.49 1.11 -10.11
CA MET A 114 -23.12 0.99 -11.42
C MET A 114 -23.14 -0.44 -11.97
N SER A 115 -22.04 -1.18 -11.80
CA SER A 115 -21.85 -2.50 -12.40
C SER A 115 -22.18 -3.65 -11.47
N GLN A 116 -22.18 -3.42 -10.15
CA GLN A 116 -22.15 -4.49 -9.13
C GLN A 116 -20.97 -5.45 -9.28
N LEU A 117 -19.92 -5.05 -10.01
CA LEU A 117 -18.70 -5.83 -10.23
C LEU A 117 -17.52 -5.22 -9.46
N SER A 118 -16.57 -6.07 -9.09
CA SER A 118 -15.30 -5.64 -8.50
C SER A 118 -14.31 -5.26 -9.61
N ASP A 119 -13.74 -4.07 -9.51
CA ASP A 119 -12.76 -3.51 -10.46
C ASP A 119 -11.37 -3.28 -9.82
N GLY A 120 -11.21 -3.59 -8.53
CA GLY A 120 -9.94 -3.50 -7.82
C GLY A 120 -9.23 -4.85 -7.68
N MET A 121 -7.91 -4.86 -7.87
CA MET A 121 -7.05 -6.02 -7.60
C MET A 121 -5.87 -5.62 -6.72
N SER A 122 -5.68 -6.33 -5.62
CA SER A 122 -4.47 -6.22 -4.80
C SER A 122 -3.52 -7.38 -5.08
N PHE A 123 -2.22 -7.13 -5.12
CA PHE A 123 -1.21 -8.15 -5.37
C PHE A 123 0.05 -7.89 -4.55
N LEU A 124 0.85 -8.92 -4.35
CA LEU A 124 2.17 -8.87 -3.70
C LEU A 124 3.19 -9.28 -4.76
N ILE A 125 4.29 -8.54 -4.85
CA ILE A 125 5.50 -9.03 -5.51
C ILE A 125 6.53 -9.34 -4.44
N GLU A 126 7.32 -10.38 -4.66
CA GLU A 126 8.41 -10.77 -3.77
C GLU A 126 9.62 -11.21 -4.59
N LYS A 127 10.79 -11.07 -3.99
CA LYS A 127 12.05 -11.56 -4.52
C LYS A 127 11.93 -13.06 -4.82
N ASN A 128 12.44 -13.46 -5.98
CA ASN A 128 12.50 -14.87 -6.34
C ASN A 128 13.29 -15.65 -5.27
N PRO A 129 12.84 -16.84 -4.87
CA PRO A 129 13.63 -17.69 -4.00
C PRO A 129 14.98 -17.96 -4.68
N LYS A 130 16.07 -17.96 -3.90
CA LYS A 130 17.33 -18.47 -4.42
C LYS A 130 17.08 -19.93 -4.82
N GLU A 131 17.39 -20.30 -6.06
CA GLU A 131 17.40 -21.71 -6.48
C GLU A 131 18.20 -22.50 -5.45
N ARG A 132 17.59 -23.60 -4.97
CA ARG A 132 18.27 -24.57 -4.11
C ARG A 132 19.23 -25.42 -4.94
#